data_AF-X6MMJ8-F1
#
_entry.id   AF-X6MMJ8-F1
#
_cell.length_a   1.000
_cell.length_b   1.000
_cell.length_c   1.000
_cell.angle_alpha   90.00
_cell.angle_beta   90.00
_cell.angle_gamma   90.00
#
_symmetry.space_group_name_H-M   'P 1'
#
loop_
_entity.id
_entity.type
_entity.pdbx_description
1 polymer ?
#
loop_
_entity_poly.entity_id
_entity_poly.type
_entity_poly.pdbx_seq_one_letter_code
_entity_poly.pdbx_strand_id
1 'polypeptide(L)'
;MSQQQTQSSDQQQQPPQPQAKQKQYEDEGIRKHLLPFFQLQKPQVLHEARAFNDTPLDARKCCSVLTELLCLLSQGEVLSPEESTTLFFGVTKLFQSQDPQLRRLVYLVIKELNQDQDQAFIVISSLEKDINGTIELFRANAIRVHSKVIDASMLEQRARIFRTAIVNTNEHIASSALTAGIRLFPSNPDVIRRWVNEVREATRSAKPMVAFHGLHLLYKIHQHDRRAVDRVCVIKKFFFLKKEIIEQT
;
A
#
# COMPACT_ATOMS: atom_id res chain seq x y z
N MET A 1 31.54 -2.65 -77.68
CA MET A 1 30.44 -3.64 -77.61
C MET A 1 30.59 -4.36 -76.28
N SER A 2 29.61 -4.61 -75.44
CA SER A 2 28.23 -4.18 -75.25
C SER A 2 27.81 -4.93 -73.97
N GLN A 3 27.08 -4.25 -73.09
CA GLN A 3 26.06 -4.80 -72.17
C GLN A 3 26.55 -5.79 -71.09
N GLN A 4 26.52 -5.43 -69.79
CA GLN A 4 25.35 -5.37 -68.89
C GLN A 4 24.72 -6.73 -68.54
N GLN A 5 24.37 -6.82 -67.25
CA GLN A 5 23.38 -7.69 -66.59
C GLN A 5 23.90 -8.96 -65.89
N THR A 6 23.52 -9.29 -64.64
CA THR A 6 22.89 -8.57 -63.50
C THR A 6 22.91 -9.55 -62.31
N GLN A 7 23.00 -8.99 -61.10
CA GLN A 7 22.31 -9.35 -59.83
C GLN A 7 22.09 -10.85 -59.50
N SER A 8 22.49 -11.33 -58.33
CA SER A 8 21.75 -11.21 -57.05
C SER A 8 22.42 -12.20 -56.07
N SER A 9 22.34 -12.19 -54.75
CA SER A 9 21.91 -11.31 -53.65
C SER A 9 22.27 -12.11 -52.38
N ASP A 10 22.63 -11.41 -51.30
CA ASP A 10 22.23 -11.73 -49.91
C ASP A 10 23.30 -11.34 -48.90
N GLN A 11 23.32 -10.05 -48.56
CA GLN A 11 23.64 -9.64 -47.21
C GLN A 11 22.57 -8.65 -46.74
N GLN A 12 21.78 -9.13 -45.79
CA GLN A 12 20.75 -8.40 -45.07
C GLN A 12 21.36 -7.19 -44.36
N GLN A 13 20.93 -5.99 -44.75
CA GLN A 13 21.04 -4.78 -43.94
C GLN A 13 19.68 -4.52 -43.29
N GLN A 14 19.57 -4.82 -41.99
CA GLN A 14 18.44 -4.41 -41.17
C GLN A 14 18.53 -2.90 -40.86
N PRO A 15 17.41 -2.15 -40.93
CA PRO A 15 17.37 -0.76 -40.49
C PRO A 15 17.45 -0.66 -38.95
N PRO A 16 18.06 0.42 -38.40
CA PRO A 16 18.16 0.58 -36.96
C PRO A 16 16.78 0.80 -36.32
N GLN A 17 16.42 -0.07 -35.37
CA GLN A 17 15.14 -0.03 -34.64
C GLN A 17 15.02 1.23 -33.74
N PRO A 18 13.84 1.88 -33.69
CA PRO A 18 13.60 3.12 -32.94
C PRO A 18 13.33 2.92 -31.43
N GLN A 19 13.90 1.90 -30.80
CA GLN A 19 13.56 1.54 -29.40
C GLN A 19 14.45 2.20 -28.33
N ALA A 20 15.62 2.73 -28.70
CA ALA A 20 16.55 3.34 -27.74
C ALA A 20 16.13 4.75 -27.30
N LYS A 21 15.40 5.49 -28.14
CA LYS A 21 15.00 6.87 -27.83
C LYS A 21 13.83 6.92 -26.82
N GLN A 22 12.86 6.02 -26.91
CA GLN A 22 11.68 6.04 -26.01
C GLN A 22 12.03 5.78 -24.54
N LYS A 23 12.95 4.84 -24.24
CA LYS A 23 13.42 4.59 -22.87
C LYS A 23 14.15 5.77 -22.23
N GLN A 24 14.85 6.59 -23.03
CA GLN A 24 15.53 7.78 -22.55
C GLN A 24 14.55 8.92 -22.22
N TYR A 25 13.46 9.06 -22.97
CA TYR A 25 12.43 10.07 -22.69
C TYR A 25 11.59 9.76 -21.44
N GLU A 26 11.35 8.48 -21.14
CA GLU A 26 10.64 8.06 -19.92
C GLU A 26 11.49 8.25 -18.65
N ASP A 27 12.79 7.91 -18.69
CA ASP A 27 13.72 8.10 -17.56
C ASP A 27 14.03 9.58 -17.30
N GLU A 28 14.14 10.41 -18.35
CA GLU A 28 14.30 11.87 -18.23
C GLU A 28 13.04 12.57 -17.66
N GLY A 29 11.84 12.10 -17.98
CA GLY A 29 10.59 12.62 -17.44
C GLY A 29 10.43 12.33 -15.95
N ILE A 30 10.75 11.10 -15.55
CA ILE A 30 10.75 10.66 -14.14
C ILE A 30 11.84 11.41 -13.37
N ARG A 31 13.06 11.50 -13.92
CA ARG A 31 14.15 12.28 -13.34
C ARG A 31 13.76 13.73 -13.17
N LYS A 32 13.17 14.40 -14.16
CA LYS A 32 12.73 15.80 -14.04
C LYS A 32 11.66 16.04 -12.98
N HIS A 33 10.76 15.09 -12.74
CA HIS A 33 9.82 15.16 -11.61
C HIS A 33 10.49 14.88 -10.26
N LEU A 34 11.57 14.11 -10.23
CA LEU A 34 12.35 13.81 -9.03
C LEU A 34 13.46 14.84 -8.73
N LEU A 35 13.90 15.63 -9.73
CA LEU A 35 14.97 16.64 -9.60
C LEU A 35 14.76 17.64 -8.44
N PRO A 36 13.54 18.13 -8.15
CA PRO A 36 13.30 18.99 -6.98
C PRO A 36 13.63 18.30 -5.65
N PHE A 37 13.55 16.97 -5.62
CA PHE A 37 13.73 16.16 -4.42
C PHE A 37 15.16 15.60 -4.26
N PHE A 38 16.03 15.74 -5.27
CA PHE A 38 17.43 15.30 -5.21
C PHE A 38 18.34 16.24 -4.41
N GLN A 39 17.89 17.45 -4.10
CA GLN A 39 18.65 18.46 -3.34
C GLN A 39 18.00 18.84 -2.00
N LEU A 40 17.06 18.03 -1.50
CA LEU A 40 16.39 18.32 -0.24
C LEU A 40 17.37 18.23 0.92
N GLN A 41 17.45 19.30 1.69
CA GLN A 41 18.23 19.33 2.92
C GLN A 41 17.32 19.01 4.10
N LYS A 42 17.67 17.99 4.89
CA LYS A 42 16.95 17.59 6.10
C LYS A 42 16.58 18.79 7.02
N PRO A 43 17.49 19.72 7.35
CA PRO A 43 17.15 20.86 8.21
C PRO A 43 16.06 21.76 7.63
N GLN A 44 16.02 21.93 6.30
CA GLN A 44 15.03 22.76 5.63
C GLN A 44 13.65 22.12 5.75
N VAL A 45 13.51 20.83 5.41
CA VAL A 45 12.23 20.12 5.50
C VAL A 45 11.71 20.07 6.94
N LEU A 46 12.59 19.87 7.92
CA LEU A 46 12.23 19.90 9.35
C LEU A 46 11.77 21.30 9.79
N HIS A 47 12.35 22.36 9.24
CA HIS A 47 11.90 23.73 9.50
C HIS A 47 10.51 23.98 8.89
N GLU A 48 10.31 23.58 7.63
CA GLU A 48 9.03 23.73 6.93
C GLU A 48 7.90 22.90 7.56
N ALA A 49 8.22 21.74 8.15
CA ALA A 49 7.28 20.90 8.90
C ALA A 49 6.63 21.61 10.11
N ARG A 50 7.18 22.74 10.57
CA ARG A 50 6.53 23.58 11.58
C ARG A 50 5.16 24.09 11.12
N ALA A 51 4.95 24.21 9.80
CA ALA A 51 3.67 24.59 9.20
C ALA A 51 2.51 23.66 9.58
N PHE A 52 2.77 22.43 10.05
CA PHE A 52 1.74 21.53 10.55
C PHE A 52 1.03 22.04 11.82
N ASN A 53 1.62 23.04 12.48
CA ASN A 53 1.05 23.68 13.66
C ASN A 53 0.31 25.00 13.34
N ASP A 54 0.30 25.43 12.07
CA ASP A 54 -0.32 26.69 11.67
C ASP A 54 -1.85 26.63 11.86
N THR A 55 -2.43 27.73 12.31
CA THR A 55 -3.88 27.91 12.44
C THR A 55 -4.26 29.23 11.76
N PRO A 56 -4.97 29.23 10.61
CA PRO A 56 -5.57 28.08 9.92
C PRO A 56 -4.56 27.19 9.19
N LEU A 57 -4.91 25.91 9.05
CA LEU A 57 -4.07 24.92 8.37
C LEU A 57 -4.19 25.03 6.84
N ASP A 58 -3.06 25.23 6.17
CA ASP A 58 -2.98 25.22 4.70
C ASP A 58 -2.68 23.80 4.19
N ALA A 59 -3.70 23.15 3.62
CA ALA A 59 -3.57 21.78 3.13
C ALA A 59 -2.56 21.63 1.98
N ARG A 60 -2.45 22.61 1.07
CA ARG A 60 -1.54 22.52 -0.08
C ARG A 60 -0.09 22.61 0.36
N LYS A 61 0.20 23.56 1.25
CA LYS A 61 1.53 23.71 1.85
C LYS A 61 1.90 22.45 2.63
N CYS A 62 0.99 21.93 3.46
CA CYS A 62 1.22 20.68 4.19
C CYS A 62 1.48 19.49 3.26
N CYS A 63 0.77 19.37 2.13
CA CYS A 63 1.02 18.33 1.14
C CYS A 63 2.43 18.41 0.53
N SER A 64 2.92 19.61 0.19
CA SER A 64 4.29 19.79 -0.32
C SER A 64 5.31 19.29 0.70
N VAL A 65 5.21 19.78 1.93
CA VAL A 65 6.15 19.45 3.00
C VAL A 65 6.11 17.96 3.36
N LEU A 66 4.93 17.33 3.40
CA LEU A 66 4.84 15.87 3.61
C LEU A 66 5.45 15.07 2.46
N THR A 67 5.35 15.55 1.23
CA THR A 67 5.94 14.88 0.06
C THR A 67 7.46 14.94 0.11
N GLU A 68 8.01 16.12 0.47
CA GLU A 68 9.44 16.31 0.69
C GLU A 68 9.95 15.43 1.84
N LEU A 69 9.22 15.39 2.95
CA LEU A 69 9.53 14.51 4.08
C LEU A 69 9.52 13.03 3.68
N LEU A 70 8.51 12.57 2.95
CA LEU A 70 8.44 11.20 2.45
C LEU A 70 9.61 10.89 1.51
N CYS A 71 10.04 11.85 0.69
CA CYS A 71 11.18 11.64 -0.19
C CYS A 71 12.48 11.49 0.61
N LEU A 72 12.71 12.35 1.61
CA LEU A 72 13.87 12.22 2.52
C LEU A 72 13.90 10.85 3.21
N LEU A 73 12.76 10.43 3.76
CA LEU A 73 12.63 9.10 4.39
C LEU A 73 12.89 7.97 3.40
N SER A 74 12.43 8.10 2.15
CA SER A 74 12.64 7.09 1.11
C SER A 74 14.10 6.98 0.64
N GLN A 75 14.88 8.05 0.79
CA GLN A 75 16.33 8.08 0.51
C GLN A 75 17.15 7.42 1.63
N GLY A 76 16.51 7.04 2.75
CA GLY A 76 17.18 6.41 3.89
C GLY A 76 17.74 7.40 4.91
N GLU A 77 17.32 8.67 4.87
CA GLU A 77 17.71 9.67 5.86
C GLU A 77 17.21 9.26 7.25
N VAL A 78 18.11 9.25 8.23
CA VAL A 78 17.78 8.85 9.60
C VAL A 78 17.39 10.08 10.42
N LEU A 79 16.17 10.05 10.95
CA LEU A 79 15.68 11.06 11.89
C LEU A 79 16.15 10.73 13.31
N SER A 80 16.50 11.76 14.08
CA SER A 80 16.72 11.59 15.51
C SER A 80 15.40 11.26 16.22
N PRO A 81 15.42 10.60 17.39
CA PRO A 81 14.20 10.32 18.15
C PRO A 81 13.38 11.58 18.48
N GLU A 82 14.06 12.71 18.76
CA GLU A 82 13.41 13.99 19.04
C GLU A 82 12.74 14.60 17.79
N GLU A 83 13.40 14.52 16.63
CA GLU A 83 12.87 14.96 15.34
C GLU A 83 11.65 14.12 14.94
N SER A 84 11.76 12.78 15.03
CA SER A 84 10.68 11.84 14.75
C SER A 84 9.46 12.11 15.62
N THR A 85 9.67 12.32 16.92
CA THR A 85 8.59 12.61 17.87
C THR A 85 7.90 13.93 17.53
N THR A 86 8.67 14.99 17.27
CA THR A 86 8.14 16.31 16.91
C THR A 86 7.34 16.26 15.62
N LEU A 87 7.87 15.59 14.59
CA LEU A 87 7.19 15.37 13.32
C LEU A 87 5.91 14.56 13.50
N PHE A 88 5.95 13.49 14.28
CA PHE A 88 4.80 12.64 14.54
C PHE A 88 3.65 13.45 15.18
N PHE A 89 3.93 14.24 16.21
CA PHE A 89 2.93 15.12 16.81
C PHE A 89 2.40 16.17 15.82
N GLY A 90 3.26 16.77 15.00
CA GLY A 90 2.83 17.68 13.92
C GLY A 90 1.89 17.00 12.94
N VAL A 91 2.25 15.82 12.45
CA VAL A 91 1.46 15.00 11.51
C VAL A 91 0.12 14.60 12.10
N THR A 92 0.05 14.29 13.41
CA THR A 92 -1.23 13.94 14.05
C THR A 92 -2.25 15.08 14.01
N LYS A 93 -1.81 16.35 14.01
CA LYS A 93 -2.71 17.51 13.89
C LYS A 93 -3.34 17.61 12.51
N LEU A 94 -2.69 17.09 11.48
CA LEU A 94 -3.18 17.12 10.10
C LEU A 94 -4.45 16.28 9.89
N PHE A 95 -4.79 15.36 10.80
CA PHE A 95 -6.08 14.64 10.80
C PHE A 95 -7.30 15.56 10.93
N GLN A 96 -7.13 16.82 11.37
CA GLN A 96 -8.19 17.82 11.41
C GLN A 96 -8.68 18.20 10.01
N SER A 97 -7.81 18.12 9.00
CA SER A 97 -8.17 18.42 7.62
C SER A 97 -8.92 17.27 6.96
N GLN A 98 -9.97 17.58 6.20
CA GLN A 98 -10.75 16.61 5.42
C GLN A 98 -10.25 16.46 3.97
N ASP A 99 -9.14 17.12 3.61
CA ASP A 99 -8.59 17.02 2.27
C ASP A 99 -8.09 15.58 1.96
N PRO A 100 -8.60 14.92 0.90
CA PRO A 100 -8.23 13.53 0.62
C PRO A 100 -6.77 13.31 0.24
N GLN A 101 -6.12 14.28 -0.41
CA GLN A 101 -4.72 14.16 -0.81
C GLN A 101 -3.82 14.25 0.42
N LEU A 102 -4.06 15.25 1.27
CA LEU A 102 -3.36 15.41 2.54
C LEU A 102 -3.53 14.18 3.42
N ARG A 103 -4.77 13.65 3.52
CA ARG A 103 -5.04 12.47 4.35
C ARG A 103 -4.26 11.24 3.88
N ARG A 104 -4.11 11.03 2.57
CA ARG A 104 -3.28 9.94 2.01
C ARG A 104 -1.81 10.10 2.40
N LEU A 105 -1.26 11.31 2.32
CA LEU A 105 0.13 11.58 2.70
C LEU A 105 0.35 11.36 4.21
N VAL A 106 -0.60 11.79 5.04
CA VAL A 106 -0.58 11.55 6.50
C VAL A 106 -0.48 10.05 6.81
N TYR A 107 -1.30 9.22 6.15
CA TYR A 107 -1.24 7.77 6.31
C TYR A 107 0.12 7.16 5.93
N LEU A 108 0.76 7.68 4.88
CA LEU A 108 2.09 7.22 4.46
C LEU A 108 3.14 7.61 5.50
N VAL A 109 3.16 8.87 5.91
CA VAL A 109 4.14 9.37 6.90
C VAL A 109 4.02 8.63 8.23
N ILE A 110 2.79 8.37 8.71
CA ILE A 110 2.59 7.57 9.92
C ILE A 110 3.20 6.16 9.77
N LYS A 111 3.07 5.51 8.61
CA LYS A 111 3.65 4.18 8.39
C LYS A 111 5.18 4.18 8.43
N GLU A 112 5.80 5.26 7.97
CA GLU A 112 7.26 5.40 7.94
C GLU A 112 7.83 5.85 9.30
N LEU A 113 7.14 6.74 10.02
CA LEU A 113 7.57 7.25 11.33
C LEU A 113 7.32 6.28 12.49
N ASN A 114 6.45 5.28 12.33
CA ASN A 114 6.10 4.31 13.38
C ASN A 114 7.21 3.25 13.63
N GLN A 115 8.47 3.69 13.66
CA GLN A 115 9.61 2.87 14.07
C GLN A 115 9.56 2.65 15.60
N ASP A 116 9.14 3.66 16.36
CA ASP A 116 8.96 3.60 17.80
C ASP A 116 7.47 3.41 18.18
N GLN A 117 7.19 2.36 18.95
CA GLN A 117 5.82 1.95 19.33
C GLN A 117 5.17 2.89 20.36
N ASP A 118 5.97 3.67 21.10
CA ASP A 118 5.48 4.45 22.23
C ASP A 118 4.49 5.56 21.81
N GLN A 119 4.69 6.12 20.62
CA GLN A 119 3.83 7.20 20.09
C GLN A 119 2.73 6.67 19.17
N ALA A 120 2.83 5.41 18.73
CA ALA A 120 1.87 4.73 17.85
C ALA A 120 0.42 4.83 18.38
N PHE A 121 0.25 4.79 19.70
CA PHE A 121 -1.06 4.84 20.34
C PHE A 121 -1.84 6.13 20.04
N ILE A 122 -1.18 7.28 19.87
CA ILE A 122 -1.83 8.60 19.73
C ILE A 122 -2.70 8.66 18.46
N VAL A 123 -2.28 7.99 17.39
CA VAL A 123 -3.02 8.00 16.11
C VAL A 123 -4.12 6.95 16.06
N ILE A 124 -4.20 6.03 17.01
CA ILE A 124 -5.16 4.92 16.97
C ILE A 124 -6.61 5.43 16.92
N SER A 125 -6.98 6.36 17.80
CA SER A 125 -8.35 6.89 17.85
C SER A 125 -8.73 7.64 16.57
N SER A 126 -7.80 8.40 16.00
CA SER A 126 -7.96 9.09 14.71
C SER A 126 -8.14 8.10 13.55
N LEU A 127 -7.35 7.01 13.54
CA LEU A 127 -7.50 5.94 12.55
C LEU A 127 -8.83 5.21 12.72
N GLU A 128 -9.25 4.89 13.94
CA GLU A 128 -10.54 4.24 14.21
C GLU A 128 -11.73 5.11 13.81
N LYS A 129 -11.62 6.43 14.01
CA LYS A 129 -12.61 7.40 13.50
C LYS A 129 -12.71 7.32 11.97
N ASP A 130 -11.58 7.22 11.27
CA ASP A 130 -11.56 7.10 9.82
C ASP A 130 -12.08 5.75 9.31
N ILE A 131 -11.81 4.64 10.03
CA ILE A 131 -12.30 3.30 9.71
C ILE A 131 -13.84 3.23 9.81
N ASN A 132 -14.39 3.91 10.81
CA ASN A 132 -15.84 4.00 11.04
C ASN A 132 -16.49 5.17 10.28
N GLY A 133 -15.71 5.97 9.56
CA GLY A 133 -16.19 7.09 8.76
C GLY A 133 -17.02 6.64 7.55
N THR A 134 -17.55 7.62 6.82
CA THR A 134 -18.37 7.38 5.61
C THR A 134 -17.52 7.29 4.35
N ILE A 135 -16.33 7.90 4.34
CA ILE A 135 -15.45 7.99 3.17
C ILE A 135 -14.69 6.67 3.00
N GLU A 136 -15.15 5.82 2.07
CA GLU A 136 -14.61 4.47 1.85
C GLU A 136 -13.09 4.43 1.59
N LEU A 137 -12.58 5.46 0.90
CA LEU A 137 -11.15 5.63 0.65
C LEU A 137 -10.34 5.80 1.94
N PHE A 138 -10.85 6.56 2.92
CA PHE A 138 -10.21 6.75 4.21
C PHE A 138 -10.27 5.46 5.01
N ARG A 139 -11.41 4.79 5.01
CA ARG A 139 -11.60 3.51 5.71
C ARG A 139 -10.57 2.47 5.26
N ALA A 140 -10.45 2.25 3.96
CA ALA A 140 -9.52 1.25 3.40
C ALA A 140 -8.06 1.57 3.78
N ASN A 141 -7.64 2.83 3.62
CA ASN A 141 -6.27 3.24 3.94
C ASN A 141 -5.99 3.20 5.44
N ALA A 142 -6.93 3.67 6.26
CA ALA A 142 -6.83 3.65 7.72
C ALA A 142 -6.71 2.22 8.25
N ILE A 143 -7.43 1.23 7.70
CA ILE A 143 -7.25 -0.19 8.08
C ILE A 143 -5.80 -0.66 7.86
N ARG A 144 -5.19 -0.30 6.73
CA ARG A 144 -3.80 -0.69 6.42
C ARG A 144 -2.82 -0.07 7.41
N VAL A 145 -2.96 1.23 7.68
CA VAL A 145 -2.11 1.93 8.66
C VAL A 145 -2.35 1.37 10.06
N HIS A 146 -3.60 1.15 10.46
CA HIS A 146 -3.96 0.61 11.76
C HIS A 146 -3.32 -0.75 12.00
N SER A 147 -3.28 -1.64 11.00
CA SER A 147 -2.58 -2.94 11.09
C SER A 147 -1.05 -2.87 11.22
N LYS A 148 -0.46 -1.69 10.94
CA LYS A 148 0.98 -1.43 11.10
C LYS A 148 1.28 -0.81 12.47
N VAL A 149 0.34 -0.04 13.00
CA VAL A 149 0.42 0.69 14.27
C VAL A 149 0.08 -0.20 15.47
N ILE A 150 -0.87 -1.14 15.34
CA ILE A 150 -1.21 -2.04 16.43
C ILE A 150 -0.11 -3.07 16.68
N ASP A 151 0.13 -3.35 17.96
CA ASP A 151 1.02 -4.40 18.43
C ASP A 151 0.26 -5.71 18.72
N ALA A 152 0.97 -6.71 19.24
CA ALA A 152 0.38 -7.98 19.61
C ALA A 152 -0.60 -7.87 20.78
N SER A 153 -0.33 -7.00 21.75
CA SER A 153 -1.16 -6.86 22.95
C SER A 153 -2.54 -6.23 22.65
N MET A 154 -2.60 -5.30 21.70
CA MET A 154 -3.83 -4.58 21.35
C MET A 154 -4.71 -5.32 20.34
N LEU A 155 -4.16 -6.29 19.59
CA LEU A 155 -4.90 -6.93 18.50
C LEU A 155 -6.18 -7.61 18.98
N GLU A 156 -6.15 -8.30 20.12
CA GLU A 156 -7.33 -9.03 20.65
C GLU A 156 -8.52 -8.08 20.85
N GLN A 157 -8.28 -6.94 21.48
CA GLN A 157 -9.30 -5.94 21.78
C GLN A 157 -9.86 -5.29 20.52
N ARG A 158 -9.03 -5.14 19.47
CA ARG A 158 -9.37 -4.44 18.23
C ARG A 158 -9.73 -5.37 17.07
N ALA A 159 -9.66 -6.69 17.26
CA ALA A 159 -9.88 -7.69 16.21
C ALA A 159 -11.23 -7.55 15.51
N ARG A 160 -12.27 -7.10 16.22
CA ARG A 160 -13.60 -6.90 15.66
C ARG A 160 -13.59 -5.95 14.47
N ILE A 161 -12.79 -4.88 14.51
CA ILE A 161 -12.68 -3.88 13.44
C ILE A 161 -12.23 -4.54 12.12
N PHE A 162 -11.25 -5.44 12.21
CA PHE A 162 -10.76 -6.17 11.04
C PHE A 162 -11.78 -7.20 10.54
N ARG A 163 -12.40 -7.98 11.44
CA ARG A 163 -13.39 -8.99 11.05
C ARG A 163 -14.58 -8.39 10.32
N THR A 164 -15.14 -7.28 10.82
CA THR A 164 -16.26 -6.59 10.15
C THR A 164 -15.83 -5.97 8.82
N ALA A 165 -14.58 -5.56 8.69
CA ALA A 165 -14.04 -5.05 7.45
C ALA A 165 -13.81 -6.14 6.38
N ILE A 166 -13.49 -7.38 6.76
CA ILE A 166 -13.29 -8.51 5.83
C ILE A 166 -14.56 -8.79 5.02
N VAL A 167 -15.73 -8.77 5.67
CA VAL A 167 -17.03 -9.02 5.04
C VAL A 167 -17.68 -7.77 4.43
N ASN A 168 -16.90 -6.70 4.25
CA ASN A 168 -17.43 -5.44 3.74
C ASN A 168 -17.81 -5.53 2.25
N THR A 169 -18.86 -4.81 1.87
CA THR A 169 -19.32 -4.72 0.48
C THR A 169 -18.28 -4.07 -0.42
N ASN A 170 -17.49 -3.11 0.07
CA ASN A 170 -16.44 -2.44 -0.68
C ASN A 170 -15.20 -3.34 -0.81
N GLU A 171 -14.69 -3.47 -2.04
CA GLU A 171 -13.55 -4.34 -2.32
C GLU A 171 -12.26 -3.88 -1.66
N HIS A 172 -12.01 -2.57 -1.61
CA HIS A 172 -10.78 -2.00 -1.09
C HIS A 172 -10.73 -2.15 0.42
N ILE A 173 -11.87 -2.04 1.11
CA ILE A 173 -11.99 -2.23 2.56
C ILE A 173 -11.72 -3.71 2.90
N ALA A 174 -12.44 -4.63 2.25
CA ALA A 174 -12.28 -6.06 2.46
C ALA A 174 -10.85 -6.54 2.16
N SER A 175 -10.31 -6.13 1.00
CA SER A 175 -8.94 -6.41 0.59
C SER A 175 -7.91 -5.88 1.60
N SER A 176 -8.09 -4.65 2.09
CA SER A 176 -7.21 -4.05 3.08
C SER A 176 -7.22 -4.81 4.41
N ALA A 177 -8.40 -5.24 4.87
CA ALA A 177 -8.54 -6.03 6.09
C ALA A 177 -7.91 -7.42 5.97
N LEU A 178 -8.02 -8.07 4.81
CA LEU A 178 -7.36 -9.35 4.55
C LEU A 178 -5.84 -9.20 4.52
N THR A 179 -5.31 -8.15 3.86
CA THR A 179 -3.86 -7.86 3.89
C THR A 179 -3.34 -7.53 5.29
N ALA A 180 -4.15 -6.86 6.12
CA ALA A 180 -3.87 -6.63 7.53
C ALA A 180 -3.77 -7.96 8.29
N GLY A 181 -4.71 -8.89 8.09
CA GLY A 181 -4.65 -10.23 8.68
C GLY A 181 -3.40 -11.01 8.28
N ILE A 182 -3.00 -10.95 7.00
CA ILE A 182 -1.76 -11.59 6.48
C ILE A 182 -0.52 -11.03 7.17
N ARG A 183 -0.49 -9.72 7.44
CA ARG A 183 0.60 -9.01 8.10
C ARG A 183 0.68 -9.36 9.58
N LEU A 184 -0.45 -9.45 10.27
CA LEU A 184 -0.55 -9.67 11.71
C LEU A 184 -0.41 -11.15 12.10
N PHE A 185 -0.63 -12.07 11.17
CA PHE A 185 -0.59 -13.52 11.41
C PHE A 185 0.71 -14.03 12.05
N PRO A 186 1.93 -13.61 11.63
CA PRO A 186 3.17 -14.09 12.25
C PRO A 186 3.29 -13.70 13.73
N SER A 187 2.75 -12.54 14.11
CA SER A 187 2.83 -12.03 15.48
C SER A 187 1.71 -12.57 16.37
N ASN A 188 0.52 -12.86 15.81
CA ASN A 188 -0.68 -13.24 16.58
C ASN A 188 -1.51 -14.33 15.90
N PRO A 189 -0.95 -15.54 15.71
CA PRO A 189 -1.63 -16.59 14.93
C PRO A 189 -2.97 -17.01 15.54
N ASP A 190 -3.09 -17.06 16.87
CA ASP A 190 -4.30 -17.54 17.55
C ASP A 190 -5.50 -16.61 17.40
N VAL A 191 -5.26 -15.30 17.33
CA VAL A 191 -6.31 -14.31 17.06
C VAL A 191 -6.79 -14.42 15.63
N ILE A 192 -5.86 -14.50 14.67
CA ILE A 192 -6.17 -14.53 13.24
C ILE A 192 -6.82 -15.86 12.83
N ARG A 193 -6.45 -16.99 13.44
CA ARG A 193 -7.10 -18.30 13.21
C ARG A 193 -8.61 -18.27 13.50
N ARG A 194 -9.06 -17.42 14.43
CA ARG A 194 -10.49 -17.25 14.74
C ARG A 194 -11.26 -16.52 13.64
N TRP A 195 -10.59 -15.90 12.67
CA TRP A 195 -11.22 -15.18 11.55
C TRP A 195 -11.49 -16.11 10.35
N VAL A 196 -11.28 -17.42 10.51
CA VAL A 196 -11.35 -18.39 9.41
C VAL A 196 -12.71 -18.39 8.68
N ASN A 197 -13.80 -18.06 9.38
CA ASN A 197 -15.13 -18.04 8.77
C ASN A 197 -15.28 -16.87 7.81
N GLU A 198 -14.94 -15.66 8.25
CA GLU A 198 -14.95 -14.44 7.45
C GLU A 198 -13.96 -14.55 6.28
N VAL A 199 -12.78 -15.12 6.50
CA VAL A 199 -11.78 -15.34 5.45
C VAL A 199 -12.28 -16.34 4.40
N ARG A 200 -12.95 -17.42 4.83
CA ARG A 200 -13.57 -18.39 3.90
C ARG A 200 -14.66 -17.75 3.06
N GLU A 201 -15.48 -16.88 3.64
CA GLU A 201 -16.47 -16.11 2.88
C GLU A 201 -15.79 -15.24 1.82
N ALA A 202 -14.72 -14.54 2.19
CA ALA A 202 -13.95 -13.72 1.25
C ALA A 202 -13.38 -14.51 0.07
N THR A 203 -12.99 -15.78 0.25
CA THR A 203 -12.52 -16.63 -0.88
C THR A 203 -13.58 -16.91 -1.94
N ARG A 204 -14.86 -16.76 -1.59
CA ARG A 204 -16.00 -16.98 -2.49
C ARG A 204 -16.49 -15.68 -3.14
N SER A 205 -15.84 -14.56 -2.85
CA SER A 205 -16.20 -13.27 -3.43
C SER A 205 -16.04 -13.29 -4.95
N ALA A 206 -16.96 -12.63 -5.65
CA ALA A 206 -16.85 -12.41 -7.10
C ALA A 206 -15.67 -11.47 -7.45
N LYS A 207 -15.15 -10.72 -6.46
CA LYS A 207 -14.08 -9.74 -6.63
C LYS A 207 -12.71 -10.43 -6.59
N PRO A 208 -11.91 -10.41 -7.68
CA PRO A 208 -10.68 -11.18 -7.78
C PRO A 208 -9.66 -10.87 -6.68
N MET A 209 -9.48 -9.60 -6.33
CA MET A 209 -8.51 -9.18 -5.30
C MET A 209 -8.90 -9.66 -3.89
N VAL A 210 -10.18 -9.59 -3.55
CA VAL A 210 -10.70 -10.06 -2.25
C VAL A 210 -10.57 -11.58 -2.16
N ALA A 211 -10.95 -12.30 -3.22
CA ALA A 211 -10.80 -13.74 -3.30
C ALA A 211 -9.32 -14.18 -3.19
N PHE A 212 -8.42 -13.47 -3.88
CA PHE A 212 -6.97 -13.74 -3.81
C PHE A 212 -6.39 -13.54 -2.42
N HIS A 213 -6.64 -12.38 -1.78
CA HIS A 213 -6.15 -12.12 -0.42
C HIS A 213 -6.79 -13.05 0.61
N GLY A 214 -8.07 -13.40 0.45
CA GLY A 214 -8.75 -14.39 1.27
C GLY A 214 -8.09 -15.76 1.16
N LEU A 215 -7.80 -16.21 -0.06
CA LEU A 215 -7.14 -17.48 -0.31
C LEU A 215 -5.73 -17.52 0.29
N HIS A 216 -4.96 -16.43 0.14
CA HIS A 216 -3.64 -16.30 0.73
C HIS A 216 -3.71 -16.41 2.26
N LEU A 217 -4.60 -15.65 2.91
CA LEU A 217 -4.74 -15.69 4.37
C LEU A 217 -5.19 -17.07 4.85
N LEU A 218 -6.13 -17.70 4.15
CA LEU A 218 -6.59 -19.06 4.45
C LEU A 218 -5.46 -20.09 4.32
N TYR A 219 -4.63 -19.96 3.30
CA TYR A 219 -3.43 -20.79 3.13
C TYR A 219 -2.45 -20.60 4.29
N LYS A 220 -2.16 -19.36 4.70
CA LYS A 220 -1.30 -19.09 5.87
C LYS A 220 -1.85 -19.70 7.16
N ILE A 221 -3.15 -19.55 7.40
CA ILE A 221 -3.83 -20.15 8.56
C ILE A 221 -3.66 -21.67 8.58
N HIS A 222 -3.74 -22.32 7.42
CA HIS A 222 -3.71 -23.77 7.27
C HIS A 222 -2.35 -24.35 6.88
N GLN A 223 -1.27 -23.56 6.81
CA GLN A 223 0.02 -23.99 6.26
C GLN A 223 0.63 -25.22 6.96
N HIS A 224 0.24 -25.50 8.20
CA HIS A 224 0.69 -26.65 8.99
C HIS A 224 -0.30 -27.84 8.97
N ASP A 225 -1.47 -27.72 8.34
CA ASP A 225 -2.47 -28.77 8.20
C ASP A 225 -2.56 -29.24 6.74
N ARG A 226 -1.91 -30.36 6.44
CA ARG A 226 -1.86 -30.96 5.09
C ARG A 226 -3.24 -31.15 4.48
N ARG A 227 -4.22 -31.65 5.25
CA ARG A 227 -5.57 -31.93 4.74
C ARG A 227 -6.35 -30.65 4.45
N ALA A 228 -6.12 -29.60 5.22
CA ALA A 228 -6.72 -28.30 4.94
C ALA A 228 -6.09 -27.62 3.73
N VAL A 229 -4.77 -27.75 3.53
CA VAL A 229 -4.08 -27.24 2.34
C VAL A 229 -4.58 -27.93 1.07
N ASP A 230 -4.76 -29.25 1.09
CA ASP A 230 -5.29 -29.99 -0.07
C ASP A 230 -6.65 -29.44 -0.54
N ARG A 231 -7.54 -29.09 0.40
CA ARG A 231 -8.83 -28.44 0.08
C ARG A 231 -8.67 -27.04 -0.51
N VAL A 232 -7.73 -26.25 0.00
CA VAL A 232 -7.41 -24.91 -0.54
C VAL A 232 -6.88 -25.00 -1.98
N CYS A 233 -6.04 -26.00 -2.28
CA CYS A 233 -5.54 -26.27 -3.63
C CYS A 233 -6.66 -26.66 -4.60
N VAL A 234 -7.64 -27.44 -4.15
CA VAL A 234 -8.84 -27.77 -4.95
C VAL A 234 -9.65 -26.51 -5.28
N ILE A 235 -9.86 -25.61 -4.30
CA ILE A 235 -10.54 -24.33 -4.52
C ILE A 235 -9.81 -23.49 -5.57
N LYS A 236 -8.47 -23.43 -5.52
CA LYS A 236 -7.64 -22.72 -6.51
C LYS A 236 -7.82 -23.29 -7.93
N LYS A 237 -7.81 -24.62 -8.08
CA LYS A 237 -8.03 -25.27 -9.38
C LYS A 237 -9.40 -24.92 -9.96
N PHE A 238 -10.46 -25.01 -9.14
CA PHE A 238 -11.81 -24.65 -9.56
C PHE A 238 -11.95 -23.18 -9.97
N PHE A 239 -11.30 -22.26 -9.25
CA PHE A 239 -11.32 -20.83 -9.59
C PHE A 239 -10.64 -20.55 -10.94
N PHE A 240 -9.51 -21.22 -11.21
CA PHE A 240 -8.80 -21.09 -12.50
C PHE A 240 -9.61 -21.67 -13.67
N LEU A 241 -10.16 -22.86 -13.50
CA LEU A 241 -11.01 -23.54 -14.49
C LEU A 241 -12.28 -22.72 -14.82
N LYS A 242 -12.92 -22.10 -13.82
CA LYS A 242 -14.08 -21.23 -14.06
C LYS A 242 -13.72 -19.98 -14.87
N LYS A 243 -12.54 -19.39 -14.64
CA LYS A 243 -12.09 -18.21 -15.37
C LYS A 243 -11.78 -18.53 -16.83
N GLU A 244 -11.16 -19.67 -17.11
CA GLU A 244 -10.91 -20.16 -18.47
C GLU A 244 -12.22 -20.45 -19.23
N ILE A 245 -13.23 -21.01 -18.58
CA ILE A 245 -14.54 -21.28 -19.21
C ILE A 245 -15.29 -19.96 -19.53
N ILE A 246 -15.20 -18.96 -18.66
CA ILE A 246 -15.84 -17.65 -18.87
C ILE A 246 -15.11 -16.82 -19.94
N GLU A 247 -13.79 -16.95 -20.09
CA GLU A 247 -13.03 -16.26 -21.14
C GLU A 247 -13.17 -16.89 -22.53
N GLN A 248 -13.78 -18.08 -22.64
CA GLN A 248 -14.03 -18.79 -23.90
C GLN A 248 -15.48 -18.68 -24.43
N THR A 249 -16.36 -17.97 -23.73
CA THR A 249 -17.78 -17.77 -24.11
C THR A 249 -18.07 -16.29 -24.36
#